data_AF-A0A2R7TD42-F1
#
_entry.id   AF-A0A2R7TD42-F1
#
_cell.length_a   1.000
_cell.length_b   1.000
_cell.length_c   1.000
_cell.angle_alpha   90.00
_cell.angle_beta   90.00
_cell.angle_gamma   90.00
#
_symmetry.space_group_name_H-M   'P 1'
#
loop_
_entity.id
_entity.type
_entity.pdbx_description
1 polymer ?
#
loop_
_entity_poly.entity_id
_entity_poly.type
_entity_poly.pdbx_seq_one_letter_code
_entity_poly.pdbx_strand_id
1 'polypeptide(L)' 'MTKKHLDTIIHGDCFELMKKFSPDSIDLTVTSPPYDNLRVYNGYEFNFEGIVQQLYRITKPGGVVVWVI' A
#
# COMPACT_ATOMS: atom_id res chain seq x y z
N MET A 1 4.56 -9.33 18.57
CA MET A 1 3.77 -8.48 17.65
C MET A 1 3.06 -7.41 18.47
N THR A 2 3.23 -6.14 18.12
CA THR A 2 2.54 -5.03 18.80
C THR A 2 1.07 -5.01 18.38
N LYS A 3 0.13 -5.13 19.33
CA LYS A 3 -1.34 -5.20 19.10
C LYS A 3 -1.97 -3.98 18.41
N LYS A 4 -1.18 -2.95 18.07
CA LYS A 4 -1.66 -1.62 17.66
C LYS A 4 -2.52 -1.62 16.40
N HIS A 5 -2.36 -2.59 15.51
CA HIS A 5 -3.05 -2.63 14.20
C HIS A 5 -3.77 -3.94 13.92
N LEU A 6 -4.05 -4.75 14.96
CA LEU A 6 -4.83 -5.98 14.79
C LEU A 6 -6.31 -5.61 14.59
N ASP A 7 -6.93 -6.15 13.54
CA ASP A 7 -8.36 -5.97 13.19
C ASP A 7 -8.78 -4.49 13.06
N THR A 8 -7.88 -3.63 12.59
CA THR A 8 -8.11 -2.19 12.44
C THR A 8 -8.28 -1.79 10.98
N ILE A 9 -9.31 -0.98 10.69
CA ILE A 9 -9.47 -0.28 9.40
C ILE A 9 -8.92 1.14 9.56
N ILE A 10 -8.01 1.54 8.67
CA ILE A 10 -7.43 2.89 8.66
C ILE A 10 -7.93 3.61 7.41
N HIS A 11 -8.65 4.72 7.60
CA HIS A 11 -9.17 5.53 6.51
C HIS A 11 -8.16 6.63 6.11
N GLY A 12 -7.85 6.73 4.82
CA GLY A 12 -6.99 7.78 4.25
C GLY A 12 -6.33 7.35 2.95
N ASP A 13 -5.55 8.27 2.38
CA ASP A 13 -4.71 7.99 1.22
C ASP A 13 -3.62 6.96 1.59
N CYS A 14 -3.50 5.90 0.78
CA CYS A 14 -2.60 4.79 1.09
C CYS A 14 -1.12 5.21 1.04
N PHE A 15 -0.73 6.12 0.15
CA PHE A 15 0.64 6.61 0.05
C PHE A 15 1.04 7.38 1.31
N GLU A 16 0.18 8.28 1.79
CA GLU A 16 0.43 9.04 3.03
C GLU A 16 0.35 8.17 4.29
N LEU A 17 -0.55 7.18 4.33
CA LEU A 17 -0.65 6.27 5.46
C LEU A 17 0.57 5.37 5.57
N MET A 18 1.04 4.78 4.46
CA MET A 18 2.19 3.88 4.47
C MET A 18 3.46 4.53 5.02
N LYS A 19 3.66 5.85 4.84
CA LYS A 19 4.79 6.59 5.43
C LYS A 19 4.88 6.47 6.96
N LYS A 20 3.76 6.21 7.64
CA LYS A 20 3.67 6.07 9.10
C LYS A 20 4.04 4.66 9.60
N PHE A 21 4.19 3.70 8.69
CA PHE A 21 4.58 2.32 8.99
C PHE A 21 6.10 2.22 9.05
N SER A 22 6.61 1.45 10.01
CA SER A 22 8.03 1.11 10.08
C SER A 22 8.48 0.35 8.83
N PRO A 23 9.74 0.48 8.40
CA PRO A 23 10.27 -0.40 7.36
C PRO A 23 10.20 -1.86 7.81
N ASP A 24 10.20 -2.79 6.86
CA ASP A 24 10.21 -4.24 7.10
C ASP A 24 9.16 -4.69 8.16
N SER A 25 7.94 -4.16 8.06
CA SER A 25 6.89 -4.39 9.05
C SER A 25 5.70 -5.20 8.55
N ILE A 26 5.58 -5.38 7.23
CA ILE A 26 4.48 -6.07 6.57
C ILE A 26 4.99 -7.37 5.94
N ASP A 27 4.36 -8.50 6.28
CA ASP A 27 4.67 -9.82 5.71
C ASP A 27 3.98 -10.03 4.36
N LEU A 28 2.74 -9.56 4.23
CA LEU A 28 1.90 -9.72 3.04
C LEU A 28 1.09 -8.44 2.78
N THR A 29 1.16 -7.95 1.55
CA THR A 29 0.21 -6.95 1.02
C THR A 29 -0.64 -7.59 -0.07
N VAL A 30 -1.96 -7.39 -0.02
CA VAL A 30 -2.88 -7.75 -1.09
C VAL A 30 -3.57 -6.48 -1.55
N THR A 31 -3.45 -6.13 -2.83
CA THR A 31 -3.97 -4.87 -3.37
C THR A 31 -4.54 -5.03 -4.77
N SER A 32 -5.57 -4.25 -5.08
CA SER A 32 -6.19 -4.09 -6.41
C SER A 32 -6.30 -2.59 -6.71
N PRO A 33 -5.17 -1.92 -7.02
CA PRO A 33 -5.13 -0.47 -7.16
C PRO A 33 -5.82 0.00 -8.45
N PRO A 34 -6.11 1.32 -8.57
CA PRO A 34 -6.71 1.89 -9.77
C PRO A 34 -5.93 1.53 -11.04
N TYR A 35 -6.66 1.12 -12.08
CA TYR A 35 -6.05 0.81 -13.38
C TYR A 35 -5.89 2.07 -14.20
N ASP A 36 -4.77 2.75 -13.99
CA ASP A 36 -4.21 3.86 -14.78
C ASP A 36 -5.10 4.33 -15.96
N ASN A 37 -4.77 3.91 -17.19
CA ASN A 37 -5.39 4.40 -18.42
C ASN A 37 -6.68 3.68 -18.84
N LEU A 38 -7.16 2.70 -18.07
CA LEU A 38 -8.38 1.97 -18.40
C LEU A 38 -9.64 2.68 -17.88
N ARG A 39 -9.49 3.61 -16.92
CA ARG A 39 -10.62 4.36 -16.34
C ARG A 39 -10.20 5.78 -15.97
N VAL A 40 -10.97 6.77 -16.43
CA VAL A 40 -10.85 8.15 -15.97
C VAL A 40 -11.46 8.23 -14.56
N TYR A 41 -10.62 8.24 -13.53
CA TYR A 41 -11.06 8.39 -12.14
C TYR A 41 -11.30 9.87 -11.80
N ASN A 42 -12.21 10.57 -12.48
CA ASN A 42 -12.69 11.91 -12.10
C ASN A 42 -11.61 12.94 -11.65
N GLY A 43 -10.40 12.90 -12.22
CA GLY A 43 -9.29 13.81 -11.85
C GLY A 43 -8.44 13.37 -10.65
N TYR A 44 -8.61 12.14 -10.14
CA TYR A 44 -7.74 11.55 -9.13
C TYR A 44 -6.44 11.04 -9.78
N GLU A 45 -5.31 11.48 -9.22
CA GLU A 45 -3.98 11.04 -9.63
C GLU A 45 -3.56 9.79 -8.83
N PHE A 46 -3.12 8.75 -9.54
CA PHE A 46 -2.55 7.58 -8.93
C PHE A 46 -1.03 7.70 -8.94
N ASN A 47 -0.44 8.06 -7.79
CA ASN A 47 1.01 8.12 -7.62
C ASN A 47 1.62 6.70 -7.54
N PHE A 48 1.67 6.03 -8.69
CA PHE A 48 2.15 4.65 -8.80
C PHE A 48 3.57 4.50 -8.24
N GLU A 49 4.51 5.34 -8.67
CA GLU A 49 5.92 5.26 -8.24
C GLU A 49 6.06 5.44 -6.74
N GLY A 50 5.38 6.45 -6.16
CA GLY A 50 5.39 6.69 -4.72
C GLY A 50 4.82 5.53 -3.93
N ILE A 51 3.74 4.91 -4.43
CA ILE A 51 3.12 3.74 -3.81
C ILE A 51 4.06 2.53 -3.86
N VAL A 52 4.67 2.24 -5.01
CA VAL A 52 5.61 1.13 -5.16
C VAL A 52 6.83 1.30 -4.25
N GLN A 53 7.37 2.52 -4.13
CA GLN A 53 8.47 2.81 -3.21
C GLN A 53 8.10 2.55 -1.75
N GLN A 54 6.90 2.95 -1.32
CA GLN A 54 6.44 2.68 0.04
C GLN A 54 6.19 1.19 0.28
N LEU A 55 5.58 0.49 -0.68
CA LEU A 55 5.37 -0.96 -0.61
C LEU A 55 6.70 -1.70 -0.45
N TYR A 56 7.72 -1.35 -1.23
CA TYR A 56 9.05 -1.93 -1.09
C TYR A 56 9.63 -1.68 0.30
N ARG A 57 9.56 -0.43 0.80
CA ARG A 57 10.12 -0.04 2.10
C ARG A 57 9.49 -0.80 3.28
N ILE A 58 8.17 -1.00 3.26
CA ILE A 58 7.44 -1.58 4.40
C ILE A 58 7.38 -3.12 4.34
N THR A 59 7.60 -3.72 3.17
CA THR A 59 7.59 -5.17 3.00
C THR A 59 8.86 -5.76 3.58
N LYS A 60 8.72 -6.79 4.42
CA LYS A 60 9.86 -7.50 5.02
C LYS A 60 10.72 -8.20 3.97
N PRO A 61 11.99 -8.51 4.28
CA PRO A 61 12.76 -9.49 3.51
C PRO A 61 12.00 -10.82 3.44
N GLY A 62 11.71 -11.29 2.23
CA GLY A 62 10.90 -12.50 1.99
C GLY A 62 9.38 -12.28 2.06
N GLY A 63 8.92 -11.06 2.35
CA GLY A 63 7.51 -10.68 2.27
C GLY A 63 6.99 -10.60 0.84
N VAL A 64 5.67 -10.62 0.69
CA VAL A 64 5.01 -10.72 -0.62
C VAL A 64 4.06 -9.56 -0.85
N VAL A 65 4.09 -9.00 -2.06
CA VAL A 65 3.06 -8.08 -2.55
C VAL A 65 2.29 -8.79 -3.65
N VAL A 66 1.00 -9.00 -3.42
CA VAL A 66 0.06 -9.52 -4.43
C VAL A 66 -0.66 -8.32 -5.04
N TRP A 67 -0.37 -8.07 -6.32
CA TRP A 67 -0.96 -7.00 -7.09
C TRP A 67 -1.97 -7.59 -8.08
N VAL A 68 -3.24 -7.36 -7.83
CA VAL A 68 -4.32 -7.84 -8.71
C VAL A 68 -4.57 -6.80 -9.79
N ILE A 69 -4.49 -7.27 -11.04
CA ILE A 69 -4.77 -6.51 -12.27
C ILE A 69 -6.11 -6.91 -12.86
#